data_AF-A0A329LC75-F1
#
_entry.id   AF-A0A329LC75-F1
#
_cell.length_a   1.000
_cell.length_b   1.000
_cell.length_c   1.000
_cell.angle_alpha   90.00
_cell.angle_beta   90.00
_cell.angle_gamma   90.00
#
_symmetry.space_group_name_H-M   'P 1'
#
loop_
_entity.id
_entity.type
_entity.pdbx_description
1 polymer ?
#
loop_
_entity_poly.entity_id
_entity_poly.type
_entity_poly.pdbx_seq_one_letter_code
_entity_poly.pdbx_strand_id
1 'polypeptide(L)'
;MYYVLKHKETGEIFSCSQKNVYDFMYHGVKSWEDEDAAEAELGLVLAEHGYDEPSNWEVFLIPEEHTLKMCNVKLANNPAKRIFMLPDGRLEARSDT
;
A
#
# COMPACT_ATOMS: atom_id res chain seq x y z
N MET A 1 -6.03 -13.67 -0.97
CA MET A 1 -6.52 -12.43 -1.60
C MET A 1 -6.23 -11.32 -0.62
N TYR A 2 -5.72 -10.19 -1.08
CA TYR A 2 -5.33 -9.09 -0.20
C TYR A 2 -5.90 -7.78 -0.73
N TYR A 3 -6.37 -6.95 0.16
CA TYR A 3 -6.85 -5.61 -0.13
C TYR A 3 -5.77 -4.62 0.24
N VAL A 4 -5.56 -3.60 -0.59
CA VAL A 4 -4.60 -2.52 -0.35
C VAL A 4 -5.28 -1.20 -0.62
N LEU A 5 -4.71 -0.09 -0.13
CA LEU A 5 -5.17 1.23 -0.52
C LEU A 5 -4.43 1.68 -1.78
N LYS A 6 -5.20 2.08 -2.79
CA LYS A 6 -4.68 2.63 -4.05
C LYS A 6 -5.20 4.04 -4.24
N HIS A 7 -4.34 4.96 -4.65
CA HIS A 7 -4.72 6.30 -5.04
C HIS A 7 -5.36 6.27 -6.43
N LYS A 8 -6.56 6.83 -6.55
CA LYS A 8 -7.42 6.75 -7.74
C LYS A 8 -6.78 7.39 -8.97
N GLU A 9 -6.12 8.53 -8.81
CA GLU A 9 -5.58 9.31 -9.94
C GLU A 9 -4.16 8.90 -10.33
N THR A 10 -3.32 8.57 -9.36
CA THR A 10 -1.87 8.34 -9.59
C THR A 10 -1.53 6.85 -9.69
N GLY A 11 -2.42 5.98 -9.20
CA GLY A 11 -2.16 4.56 -9.05
C GLY A 11 -1.19 4.23 -7.92
N GLU A 12 -0.85 5.19 -7.05
CA GLU A 12 0.01 4.93 -5.89
C GLU A 12 -0.61 3.88 -4.98
N ILE A 13 0.18 2.91 -4.52
CA ILE A 13 -0.22 1.95 -3.49
C ILE A 13 0.35 2.42 -2.16
N PHE A 14 -0.53 2.55 -1.17
CA PHE A 14 -0.17 3.05 0.15
C PHE A 14 0.86 2.13 0.83
N SER A 15 1.98 2.72 1.23
CA SER A 15 3.03 2.06 1.98
C SER A 15 3.36 2.83 3.25
N CYS A 16 3.60 2.09 4.33
CA CYS A 16 3.94 2.65 5.62
C CYS A 16 4.92 1.76 6.38
N SER A 17 5.44 2.27 7.50
CA SER A 17 6.23 1.47 8.42
C SER A 17 5.31 0.50 9.18
N GLN A 18 5.61 -0.78 9.08
CA GLN A 18 4.87 -1.89 9.66
C GLN A 18 5.79 -2.70 10.56
N LYS A 19 5.20 -3.47 11.47
CA LYS A 19 5.93 -4.38 12.35
C LYS A 19 5.58 -5.80 11.97
N ASN A 20 6.60 -6.64 11.75
CA ASN A 20 6.38 -8.05 11.44
C ASN A 20 6.18 -8.88 12.72
N VAL A 21 5.90 -10.18 12.56
CA VAL A 21 5.70 -11.15 13.66
C VAL A 21 6.93 -11.34 14.56
N TYR A 22 8.10 -10.86 14.14
CA TYR A 22 9.37 -10.94 14.87
C TYR A 22 9.76 -9.60 15.49
N ASP A 23 8.80 -8.69 15.64
CA ASP A 23 9.00 -7.34 16.20
C ASP A 23 9.93 -6.41 15.38
N PHE A 24 10.32 -6.79 14.16
CA PHE A 24 11.12 -5.94 13.29
C PHE A 24 10.26 -4.95 12.52
N MET A 25 10.66 -3.68 12.57
CA MET A 25 10.09 -2.63 11.74
C MET A 25 10.56 -2.79 10.29
N TYR A 26 9.64 -2.72 9.35
CA TYR A 26 9.93 -2.69 7.92
C TYR A 26 8.96 -1.75 7.21
N HIS A 27 9.39 -1.16 6.10
CA HIS A 27 8.55 -0.34 5.23
C HIS A 27 7.95 -1.22 4.14
N GLY A 28 6.61 -1.27 4.10
CA GLY A 28 5.86 -2.17 3.24
C GLY A 28 4.49 -1.63 2.89
N VAL A 29 3.82 -2.29 1.94
CA VAL A 29 2.43 -1.99 1.60
C VAL A 29 1.51 -2.42 2.74
N LYS A 30 0.59 -1.54 3.14
CA LYS A 30 -0.50 -1.92 4.06
C LYS A 30 -1.52 -2.75 3.30
N SER A 31 -1.78 -3.95 3.84
CA SER A 31 -2.72 -4.90 3.27
C SER A 31 -3.64 -5.49 4.32
N TRP A 32 -4.85 -5.84 3.90
CA TRP A 32 -5.87 -6.51 4.69
C TRP A 32 -6.28 -7.81 3.98
N GLU A 33 -6.74 -8.79 4.75
CA GLU A 33 -7.30 -10.03 4.19
C GLU A 33 -8.80 -9.91 3.89
N ASP A 34 -9.45 -8.90 4.46
CA ASP A 34 -10.87 -8.62 4.39
C ASP A 34 -11.12 -7.21 3.82
N GLU A 35 -12.09 -7.10 2.91
CA GLU A 35 -12.42 -5.85 2.21
C GLU A 35 -13.11 -4.85 3.14
N ASP A 36 -14.06 -5.33 3.93
CA ASP A 36 -14.86 -4.53 4.86
C ASP A 36 -13.96 -3.89 5.92
N ALA A 37 -13.00 -4.67 6.44
CA ALA A 37 -11.95 -4.16 7.32
C ALA A 37 -11.08 -3.10 6.64
N ALA A 38 -10.70 -3.29 5.37
CA ALA A 38 -9.92 -2.30 4.63
C ALA A 38 -10.69 -1.00 4.44
N GLU A 39 -11.98 -1.06 4.11
CA GLU A 39 -12.84 0.12 3.93
C GLU A 39 -13.07 0.85 5.26
N ALA A 40 -13.32 0.12 6.34
CA ALA A 40 -13.53 0.69 7.67
C ALA A 40 -12.26 1.39 8.20
N GLU A 41 -11.08 0.84 7.94
CA GLU A 41 -9.80 1.39 8.42
C GLU A 41 -9.16 2.40 7.45
N LEU A 42 -9.60 2.49 6.18
CA LEU A 42 -9.02 3.36 5.15
C LEU A 42 -8.83 4.79 5.66
N GLY A 43 -9.91 5.39 6.18
CA GLY A 43 -9.88 6.78 6.64
C GLY A 43 -8.97 7.00 7.84
N LEU A 44 -8.96 6.05 8.78
CA LEU A 44 -8.14 6.11 9.99
C LEU A 44 -6.66 6.00 9.63
N VAL A 45 -6.28 4.99 8.85
CA VAL A 45 -4.89 4.72 8.47
C VAL A 45 -4.32 5.88 7.64
N LEU A 46 -5.08 6.42 6.70
CA LEU A 46 -4.63 7.57 5.93
C LEU A 46 -4.43 8.81 6.81
N ALA A 47 -5.38 9.10 7.71
CA ALA A 47 -5.26 10.22 8.65
C ALA A 47 -4.08 10.07 9.61
N GLU A 48 -3.85 8.87 10.17
CA GLU A 48 -2.71 8.56 11.04
C GLU A 48 -1.36 8.79 10.35
N HIS A 49 -1.31 8.61 9.03
CA HIS A 49 -0.12 8.80 8.21
C HIS A 49 -0.06 10.17 7.51
N GLY A 50 -0.95 11.10 7.85
CA GLY A 50 -0.92 12.49 7.39
C GLY A 50 -1.47 12.71 5.97
N TYR A 51 -2.34 11.82 5.49
CA TYR A 51 -3.07 12.01 4.24
C TYR A 51 -4.45 12.64 4.54
N ASP A 52 -4.63 13.90 4.14
CA ASP A 52 -5.85 14.67 4.43
C ASP A 52 -7.04 14.34 3.52
N GLU A 53 -6.82 13.63 2.41
CA GLU A 53 -7.84 13.36 1.39
C GLU A 53 -8.09 11.84 1.19
N PRO A 54 -8.73 11.16 2.16
CA PRO A 54 -9.02 9.73 2.04
C PRO A 54 -9.95 9.40 0.86
N SER A 55 -10.75 10.36 0.40
CA SER A 55 -11.62 10.19 -0.78
C SER A 55 -10.85 9.96 -2.08
N ASN A 56 -9.58 10.33 -2.15
CA ASN A 56 -8.71 10.07 -3.32
C ASN A 56 -8.14 8.65 -3.32
N TRP A 57 -8.37 7.89 -2.24
CA TRP A 57 -7.97 6.50 -2.10
C TRP A 57 -9.16 5.58 -2.25
N GLU A 58 -8.90 4.37 -2.74
CA GLU A 58 -9.86 3.28 -2.85
C GLU A 58 -9.24 1.98 -2.32
N VAL A 59 -10.09 1.08 -1.84
CA VAL A 59 -9.70 -0.29 -1.57
C VAL A 59 -9.54 -1.01 -2.91
N PHE A 60 -8.38 -1.64 -3.10
CA PHE A 60 -8.03 -2.34 -4.32
C PHE A 60 -7.65 -3.79 -4.01
N LEU A 61 -8.28 -4.72 -4.73
CA LEU A 61 -8.01 -6.15 -4.60
C LEU A 61 -6.73 -6.54 -5.35
N ILE A 62 -5.76 -7.07 -4.62
CA ILE A 62 -4.65 -7.85 -5.14
C ILE A 62 -5.01 -9.34 -5.02
N PRO A 63 -5.30 -10.03 -6.15
CA PRO A 63 -5.74 -11.43 -6.10
C PRO A 63 -4.65 -12.38 -5.61
N GLU A 64 -3.38 -12.09 -5.94
CA GLU A 64 -2.23 -12.97 -5.71
C GLU A 64 -1.28 -12.43 -4.64
N GLU A 65 -0.96 -13.26 -3.64
CA GLU A 65 0.02 -12.93 -2.60
C GLU A 65 1.39 -12.54 -3.19
N HIS A 66 1.77 -13.19 -4.30
CA HIS A 66 3.04 -12.93 -4.98
C HIS A 66 3.16 -11.45 -5.39
N THR A 67 2.07 -10.84 -5.87
CA THR A 67 2.04 -9.43 -6.26
C THR A 67 2.28 -8.51 -5.07
N LEU A 68 1.67 -8.81 -3.90
CA LEU A 68 1.92 -8.07 -2.66
C LEU A 68 3.39 -8.18 -2.22
N LYS A 69 3.97 -9.38 -2.28
CA LYS A 69 5.40 -9.59 -2.01
C LYS A 69 6.28 -8.79 -2.97
N MET A 70 5.92 -8.73 -4.25
CA MET A 70 6.67 -7.93 -5.23
C MET A 70 6.66 -6.44 -4.90
N CYS A 71 5.56 -5.89 -4.38
CA CYS A 71 5.51 -4.51 -3.90
C CYS A 71 6.56 -4.29 -2.79
N ASN A 72 6.59 -5.15 -1.77
CA ASN A 72 7.53 -5.04 -0.66
C ASN A 72 8.99 -5.23 -1.10
N VAL A 73 9.25 -6.14 -2.04
CA VAL A 73 10.58 -6.31 -2.66
C VAL A 73 11.02 -5.05 -3.39
N LYS A 74 10.12 -4.41 -4.15
CA LYS A 74 10.41 -3.18 -4.91
C LYS A 74 10.63 -1.97 -3.99
N LEU A 75 9.91 -1.88 -2.86
CA LEU A 75 10.15 -0.92 -1.79
C LEU A 75 11.52 -1.12 -1.15
N ALA A 76 12.03 -2.36 -1.09
CA ALA A 76 13.34 -2.70 -0.54
C ALA A 76 13.57 -2.11 0.87
N ASN A 77 12.53 -2.09 1.71
CA ASN A 77 12.53 -1.49 3.04
C ASN A 77 12.93 0.00 3.07
N ASN A 78 12.75 0.73 1.97
CA ASN A 78 13.13 2.14 1.87
C ASN A 78 11.89 3.05 1.95
N PRO A 79 11.77 3.90 2.99
CA PRO A 79 10.62 4.79 3.16
C PRO A 79 10.55 5.93 2.14
N ALA A 80 11.66 6.22 1.43
CA ALA A 80 11.67 7.18 0.33
C ALA A 80 11.13 6.59 -0.99
N LYS A 81 10.82 5.28 -1.01
CA LYS A 81 10.23 4.63 -2.17
C LYS A 81 8.72 4.50 -2.02
N ARG A 82 8.03 4.68 -3.14
CA ARG A 82 6.58 4.50 -3.28
C ARG A 82 6.32 3.52 -4.41
N ILE A 83 5.23 2.76 -4.30
CA ILE A 83 4.79 1.82 -5.34
C ILE A 83 3.66 2.46 -6.14
N PHE A 84 3.71 2.34 -7.45
CA PHE A 84 2.68 2.78 -8.37
C PHE A 84 2.22 1.60 -9.23
N MET A 85 0.91 1.41 -9.31
CA MET A 85 0.28 0.54 -10.26
C MET A 85 -0.03 1.32 -11.53
N LEU A 86 0.64 0.96 -12.62
CA LEU A 86 0.42 1.55 -13.93
C LEU A 86 -0.91 1.08 -14.53
N PRO A 87 -1.49 1.84 -15.49
CA PRO A 87 -2.75 1.46 -16.14
C PRO A 87 -2.72 0.11 -16.85
N ASP A 88 -1.53 -0.38 -17.24
CA ASP A 88 -1.36 -1.69 -17.86
C ASP A 88 -1.25 -2.85 -16.84
N GLY A 89 -1.35 -2.56 -15.55
CA GLY A 89 -1.29 -3.54 -14.46
C GLY A 89 0.12 -3.81 -13.93
N ARG A 90 1.15 -3.14 -14.47
CA ARG A 90 2.54 -3.27 -13.98
C ARG A 90 2.77 -2.48 -12.69
N LEU A 91 3.61 -3.03 -11.82
CA LEU A 91 4.07 -2.38 -10.59
C LEU A 91 5.43 -1.70 -10.80
N GLU A 92 5.51 -0.42 -10.47
CA GLU A 92 6.72 0.39 -10.54
C GLU A 92 7.05 0.97 -9.15
N ALA A 93 8.32 0.88 -8.73
CA ALA A 93 8.79 1.63 -7.58
C ALA A 93 9.45 2.92 -8.05
N ARG A 94 9.07 4.04 -7.44
CA ARG A 94 9.73 5.33 -7.65
C ARG A 94 10.28 5.81 -6.33
N SER A 95 11.44 6.44 -6.37
CA SER A 95 12.01 7.14 -5.22
C SER A 95 11.61 8.60 -5.31
N ASP A 96 11.15 9.17 -4.19
CA ASP A 96 11.09 10.62 -4.04
C ASP A 96 12.54 11.15 -4.08
N THR A 97 12.88 12.00 -5.05
CA THR A 97 14.24 12.51 -5.30
C THR A 97 14.39 13.91 -4.73
#